data_AF-A0A133NS80-F1
#
_entry.id   AF-A0A133NS80-F1
#
_cell.length_a   1.000
_cell.length_b   1.000
_cell.length_c   1.000
_cell.angle_alpha   90.00
_cell.angle_beta   90.00
_cell.angle_gamma   90.00
#
_symmetry.space_group_name_H-M   'P 1'
#
loop_
_entity.id
_entity.type
_entity.pdbx_description
1 polymer ?
#
loop_
_entity_poly.entity_id
_entity_poly.type
_entity_poly.pdbx_seq_one_letter_code
_entity_poly.pdbx_strand_id
1 'polypeptide(L)' 'MISHGQGLLVIPENKVPEFKKLIVEYYEGEDLHVIASFMREYCWKH' A
#
# COMPACT_ATOMS: atom_id res chain seq x y z
N MET A 1 1.21 14.81 -23.45
CA MET A 1 0.22 14.22 -22.53
C MET A 1 0.71 14.52 -21.14
N ILE A 2 0.04 15.43 -20.43
CA ILE A 2 0.49 15.95 -19.14
C ILE A 2 0.42 14.79 -18.15
N SER A 3 1.57 14.43 -17.57
CA SER A 3 1.66 13.48 -16.47
C SER A 3 0.90 14.11 -15.29
N HIS A 4 -0.40 13.81 -15.16
CA HIS A 4 -1.13 14.03 -13.92
C HIS A 4 -0.46 13.12 -12.89
N GLY A 5 0.51 13.64 -12.14
CA GLY A 5 1.12 12.91 -11.03
C GLY A 5 -0.01 12.55 -10.06
N GLN A 6 -0.45 11.31 -10.09
CA GLN A 6 -1.62 10.80 -9.37
C GLN A 6 -1.34 10.65 -7.85
N GLY A 7 -0.72 11.64 -7.23
CA GLY A 7 -0.32 11.56 -5.82
C GLY A 7 0.92 10.69 -5.61
N LEU A 8 1.60 10.91 -4.50
CA LEU A 8 2.75 10.12 -4.09
C LEU A 8 2.25 9.01 -3.16
N LEU A 9 2.51 7.75 -3.53
CA LEU A 9 2.27 6.64 -2.61
C LEU A 9 3.42 6.57 -1.61
N VAL A 10 3.14 6.95 -0.36
CA VAL A 10 4.12 6.97 0.74
C VAL A 10 3.63 6.04 1.82
N ILE A 11 4.42 5.04 2.18
CA ILE A 11 4.11 4.20 3.34
C ILE A 11 4.57 4.94 4.60
N PRO A 12 3.65 5.30 5.52
CA PRO A 12 4.01 5.94 6.78
C PRO A 12 4.95 5.05 7.61
N GLU A 13 5.94 5.62 8.28
CA GLU A 13 6.92 4.86 9.08
C GLU A 13 6.26 3.94 10.11
N ASN A 14 5.23 4.43 10.81
CA ASN A 14 4.47 3.68 11.79
C ASN A 14 3.65 2.53 11.20
N LYS A 15 3.45 2.52 9.88
CA LYS A 15 2.70 1.50 9.13
C LYS A 15 3.59 0.50 8.38
N VAL A 16 4.91 0.74 8.35
CA VAL A 16 5.89 -0.18 7.74
C VAL A 16 5.83 -1.60 8.32
N PRO A 17 5.70 -1.83 9.64
CA PRO A 17 5.65 -3.19 10.19
C PRO A 17 4.42 -3.97 9.73
N GLU A 18 3.25 -3.32 9.67
CA GLU A 18 2.01 -3.91 9.17
C GLU A 18 2.11 -4.20 7.67
N PHE A 19 2.63 -3.25 6.89
CA PHE A 19 2.81 -3.43 5.46
C PHE A 19 3.73 -4.63 5.13
N LYS A 20 4.83 -4.82 5.88
CA LYS A 20 5.72 -5.96 5.70
C LYS A 20 5.02 -7.30 5.95
N LYS A 21 4.15 -7.38 6.96
CA LYS A 21 3.36 -8.59 7.24
C LYS A 21 2.40 -8.89 6.08
N LEU A 22 1.69 -7.88 5.61
CA LEU A 22 0.77 -8.01 4.46
C LEU A 22 1.46 -8.48 3.19
N ILE A 23 2.71 -8.06 2.95
CA ILE A 23 3.51 -8.57 1.83
C ILE A 23 3.81 -10.06 1.98
N VAL A 24 4.22 -10.49 3.18
CA VAL A 24 4.51 -11.92 3.43
C VAL A 24 3.25 -12.75 3.23
N GLU A 25 2.14 -12.33 3.84
CA GLU A 25 0.83 -12.96 3.71
C GLU A 25 0.39 -13.06 2.24
N TYR A 26 0.56 -11.98 1.46
CA TYR A 26 0.26 -11.98 0.04
C TYR A 26 1.07 -13.04 -0.74
N TYR A 27 2.35 -13.24 -0.42
CA TYR A 27 3.15 -14.31 -1.03
C TYR A 27 2.76 -15.71 -0.58
N GLU A 28 2.14 -15.85 0.59
CA GLU A 28 1.62 -17.12 1.11
C GLU A 28 0.23 -17.47 0.53
N GLY A 29 -0.35 -16.59 -0.28
CA GLY A 29 -1.60 -16.83 -1.01
C GLY A 29 -2.80 -16.05 -0.49
N GLU A 30 -2.60 -15.10 0.43
CA GLU A 30 -3.64 -14.17 0.84
C GLU A 30 -4.07 -13.24 -0.31
N ASP A 31 -5.29 -12.73 -0.19
CA ASP A 31 -5.95 -12.01 -1.26
C ASP A 31 -5.35 -10.61 -1.51
N LEU A 32 -5.13 -10.29 -2.79
CA LEU A 32 -4.55 -9.02 -3.22
C LEU A 32 -5.37 -7.81 -2.75
N HIS A 33 -6.68 -7.95 -2.57
CA HIS A 33 -7.53 -6.86 -2.11
C HIS A 33 -7.18 -6.40 -0.69
N VAL A 34 -6.58 -7.26 0.15
CA VAL A 34 -6.20 -6.89 1.52
C VAL A 34 -5.08 -5.84 1.49
N ILE A 35 -3.96 -6.14 0.81
CA ILE A 35 -2.83 -5.21 0.70
C ILE A 35 -3.19 -3.97 -0.13
N ALA A 36 -4.01 -4.11 -1.17
CA ALA A 36 -4.47 -2.98 -1.98
C ALA A 36 -5.36 -2.02 -1.18
N SER A 37 -6.25 -2.55 -0.33
CA SER A 37 -7.09 -1.73 0.57
C SER A 37 -6.24 -0.99 1.58
N PHE A 38 -5.26 -1.66 2.19
CA PHE A 38 -4.31 -1.04 3.10
C PHE A 38 -3.54 0.12 2.44
N MET A 39 -3.00 -0.09 1.24
CA MET A 39 -2.26 0.94 0.51
C MET A 39 -3.14 2.15 0.17
N ARG A 40 -4.40 1.92 -0.20
CA ARG A 40 -5.34 3.00 -0.51
C ARG A 40 -5.73 3.81 0.73
N GLU A 41 -5.89 3.16 1.86
CA GLU A 41 -6.32 3.79 3.11
C GLU A 41 -5.19 4.53 3.82
N TYR A 42 -3.99 3.95 3.86
CA TYR A 42 -2.88 4.46 4.69
C TYR A 42 -1.72 5.08 3.91
N CYS A 43 -1.52 4.70 2.63
CA CYS A 43 -0.35 5.11 1.86
C CYS A 43 -0.63 6.17 0.79
N TRP A 44 -1.90 6.49 0.55
CA TRP A 44 -2.30 7.52 -0.41
C TRP A 44 -2.24 8.90 0.23
N LYS A 45 -1.26 9.73 -0.16
CA LYS A 45 -1.21 11.16 0.20
C LYS A 45 -1.69 12.03 -0.97
N HIS A 46 -2.62 12.94 -0.67
CA HIS A 46 -3.04 14.04 -1.54
C HIS A 46 -2.01 15.17 -1.50
#